data_AF-A0A412XX58-F1
#
_entry.id   AF-A0A412XX58-F1
#
_cell.length_a   1.000
_cell.length_b   1.000
_cell.length_c   1.000
_cell.angle_alpha   90.00
_cell.angle_beta   90.00
_cell.angle_gamma   90.00
#
_symmetry.space_group_name_H-M   'P 1'
#
loop_
_entity.id
_entity.type
_entity.pdbx_description
1 polymer ?
#
loop_
_entity_poly.entity_id
_entity_poly.type
_entity_poly.pdbx_seq_one_letter_code
_entity_poly.pdbx_strand_id
1 'polypeptide(L)'
;MSMPNDTRSRIINVTRKLSKCPVCGSEVIDIVYGTGYMTESEFLLKYRKSAIMGGNNIPRRPPIWCCTCGCKRFRKVNEDGTDTQVKVKMLKNIRKAPASKITWSSSMVETALDNRNLYTTHNYSANVVTELCEQETLSLTAINIDDAKELAMRLVSEGFIGLKGRTCVKIKIKED
;
A
#
# COMPACT_ATOMS: atom_id res chain seq x y z
N MET A 1 0.44 -28.60 -32.65
CA MET A 1 -0.38 -27.39 -32.45
C MET A 1 -0.19 -26.93 -31.02
N SER A 2 0.52 -25.82 -30.81
CA SER A 2 0.78 -25.29 -29.47
C SER A 2 -0.53 -24.79 -28.87
N MET A 3 -0.90 -25.30 -27.68
CA MET A 3 -2.07 -24.79 -26.96
C MET A 3 -1.92 -23.28 -26.76
N PRO A 4 -2.95 -22.46 -27.03
CA PRO A 4 -2.91 -21.07 -26.65
C PRO A 4 -2.73 -21.02 -25.13
N ASN A 5 -1.64 -20.41 -24.70
CA ASN A 5 -1.32 -20.24 -23.28
C ASN A 5 -2.41 -19.34 -22.67
N ASP A 6 -3.46 -19.96 -22.11
CA ASP A 6 -4.63 -19.31 -21.50
C ASP A 6 -4.24 -18.68 -20.14
N THR A 7 -3.23 -17.82 -20.18
CA THR A 7 -2.68 -17.03 -19.07
C THR A 7 -3.59 -15.87 -18.67
N ARG A 8 -4.76 -15.74 -19.29
CA ARG A 8 -5.75 -14.74 -18.87
C ARG A 8 -6.29 -15.15 -17.50
N SER A 9 -6.07 -14.28 -16.51
CA SER A 9 -6.72 -14.39 -15.20
C SER A 9 -8.24 -14.47 -15.39
N ARG A 10 -8.83 -15.67 -15.38
CA ARG A 10 -10.29 -15.84 -15.46
C ARG A 10 -10.95 -15.09 -14.31
N ILE A 11 -12.08 -14.42 -14.60
CA ILE A 11 -12.88 -13.70 -13.60
C ILE A 11 -13.73 -14.70 -12.83
N ILE A 12 -13.73 -14.62 -11.50
CA ILE A 12 -14.55 -15.42 -10.61
C ILE A 12 -15.70 -14.56 -10.08
N ASN A 13 -16.93 -15.08 -10.15
CA ASN A 13 -18.11 -14.43 -9.56
C ASN A 13 -18.21 -14.80 -8.07
N VAL A 14 -18.34 -13.82 -7.20
CA VAL A 14 -18.40 -14.00 -5.74
C VAL A 14 -19.48 -13.12 -5.11
N THR A 15 -20.10 -13.56 -4.02
CA THR A 15 -21.11 -12.77 -3.30
C THR A 15 -20.46 -11.74 -2.36
N ARG A 16 -19.33 -12.10 -1.73
CA ARG A 16 -18.56 -11.26 -0.81
C ARG A 16 -17.07 -11.23 -1.15
N LYS A 17 -16.35 -10.22 -0.63
CA LYS A 17 -14.89 -10.15 -0.76
C LYS A 17 -14.28 -11.32 0.00
N LEU A 18 -13.48 -12.13 -0.69
CA LEU A 18 -12.68 -13.16 -0.06
C LEU A 18 -11.49 -12.50 0.65
N SER A 19 -11.04 -13.07 1.77
CA SER A 19 -9.78 -12.66 2.40
C SER A 19 -8.58 -13.23 1.63
N LYS A 20 -8.69 -14.48 1.15
CA LYS A 20 -7.66 -15.20 0.41
C LYS A 20 -8.16 -15.71 -0.93
N CYS A 21 -7.26 -15.74 -1.91
CA CYS A 21 -7.50 -16.29 -3.22
C CYS A 21 -7.65 -17.81 -3.13
N PRO A 22 -8.71 -18.41 -3.71
CA PRO A 22 -8.91 -19.86 -3.67
C PRO A 22 -7.90 -20.65 -4.51
N VAL A 23 -7.04 -19.97 -5.30
CA VAL A 23 -6.06 -20.62 -6.19
C VAL A 23 -4.65 -20.58 -5.60
N CYS A 24 -4.13 -19.38 -5.29
CA CYS A 24 -2.74 -19.22 -4.78
C CYS A 24 -2.67 -18.93 -3.27
N GLY A 25 -3.81 -18.82 -2.57
CA GLY A 25 -3.86 -18.51 -1.13
C GLY A 25 -3.47 -17.07 -0.76
N SER A 26 -2.99 -16.26 -1.71
CA SER A 26 -2.60 -14.87 -1.47
C SER A 26 -3.80 -13.97 -1.16
N GLU A 27 -3.53 -12.79 -0.60
CA GLU A 27 -4.56 -11.82 -0.25
C GLU A 27 -5.34 -11.33 -1.47
N VAL A 28 -6.61 -10.99 -1.25
CA VAL A 28 -7.46 -10.36 -2.26
C VAL A 28 -7.60 -8.88 -1.95
N ILE A 29 -7.06 -8.05 -2.83
CA ILE A 29 -7.02 -6.58 -2.69
C ILE A 29 -7.98 -5.91 -3.67
N ASP A 30 -8.23 -4.61 -3.46
CA ASP A 30 -9.13 -3.84 -4.31
C ASP A 30 -8.49 -3.46 -5.64
N ILE A 31 -9.32 -3.36 -6.68
CA ILE A 31 -8.93 -2.75 -7.96
C ILE A 31 -9.36 -1.29 -7.96
N VAL A 32 -8.44 -0.40 -8.29
CA VAL A 32 -8.68 1.04 -8.44
C VAL A 32 -8.64 1.42 -9.91
N TYR A 33 -9.68 2.10 -10.39
CA TYR A 33 -9.83 2.52 -11.78
C TYR A 33 -9.62 4.03 -11.97
N GLY A 34 -9.43 4.44 -13.23
CA GLY A 34 -9.11 5.82 -13.59
C GLY A 34 -7.71 6.22 -13.15
N THR A 35 -6.77 5.26 -13.21
CA THR A 35 -5.40 5.40 -12.68
C THR A 35 -4.40 5.95 -13.68
N GLY A 36 -4.76 6.05 -14.97
CA GLY A 36 -3.82 6.41 -16.03
C GLY A 36 -2.64 5.44 -16.05
N TYR A 37 -1.43 5.99 -16.00
CA TYR A 37 -0.17 5.25 -15.95
C TYR A 37 0.37 5.04 -14.52
N MET A 38 -0.40 5.37 -13.49
CA MET A 38 0.03 5.19 -12.10
C MET A 38 0.35 3.73 -11.82
N THR A 39 1.51 3.48 -11.22
CA THR A 39 1.93 2.15 -10.79
C THR A 39 1.38 1.81 -9.40
N GLU A 40 1.37 0.53 -9.05
CA GLU A 40 0.92 0.07 -7.72
C GLU A 40 1.83 0.60 -6.60
N SER A 41 3.14 0.69 -6.84
CA SER A 41 4.11 1.26 -5.91
C SER A 41 3.92 2.77 -5.71
N GLU A 42 3.66 3.52 -6.78
CA GLU A 42 3.31 4.94 -6.68
C GLU A 42 2.01 5.14 -5.90
N PHE A 43 1.01 4.30 -6.16
CA PHE A 43 -0.25 4.34 -5.42
C PHE A 43 -0.03 4.05 -3.93
N LEU A 44 0.77 3.03 -3.61
CA LEU A 44 1.11 2.68 -2.23
C LEU A 44 1.79 3.84 -1.53
N LEU A 45 2.82 4.46 -2.13
CA LEU A 45 3.53 5.58 -1.50
C LEU A 45 2.63 6.82 -1.34
N LYS A 46 1.85 7.15 -2.36
CA LYS A 46 1.02 8.37 -2.36
C LYS A 46 -0.22 8.27 -1.49
N TYR A 47 -0.88 7.11 -1.47
CA TYR A 47 -2.15 6.89 -0.77
C TYR A 47 -2.06 6.01 0.46
N ARG A 48 -0.91 5.34 0.68
CA ARG A 48 -0.62 4.45 1.82
C ARG A 48 -1.63 3.30 1.94
N LYS A 49 -1.95 2.72 0.79
CA LYS A 49 -2.94 1.64 0.62
C LYS A 49 -2.47 0.68 -0.47
N SER A 50 -2.71 -0.61 -0.26
CA SER A 50 -2.45 -1.64 -1.28
C SER A 50 -3.68 -1.80 -2.19
N ALA A 51 -3.46 -1.69 -3.50
CA ALA A 51 -4.48 -1.91 -4.51
C ALA A 51 -3.84 -2.24 -5.87
N ILE A 52 -4.59 -2.93 -6.73
CA ILE A 52 -4.21 -3.17 -8.13
C ILE A 52 -4.72 -2.03 -9.00
N MET A 53 -3.88 -1.54 -9.91
CA MET A 53 -4.24 -0.45 -10.82
C MET A 53 -5.02 -1.02 -12.03
N GLY A 54 -6.32 -0.76 -12.07
CA GLY A 54 -7.24 -1.25 -13.11
C GLY A 54 -7.22 -0.45 -14.41
N GLY A 55 -6.50 0.68 -14.45
CA GLY A 55 -6.40 1.53 -15.63
C GLY A 55 -7.67 2.36 -15.90
N ASN A 56 -7.72 2.99 -17.07
CA ASN A 56 -8.82 3.88 -17.46
C ASN A 56 -9.99 3.15 -18.12
N ASN A 57 -9.73 1.98 -18.72
CA ASN A 57 -10.74 1.21 -19.45
C ASN A 57 -11.53 0.34 -18.48
N ILE A 58 -12.63 0.88 -17.97
CA ILE A 58 -13.55 0.14 -17.11
C ILE A 58 -14.43 -0.75 -18.00
N PRO A 59 -14.33 -2.09 -17.91
CA PRO A 59 -15.17 -2.96 -18.72
C PRO A 59 -16.63 -2.90 -18.22
N ARG A 60 -17.58 -3.23 -19.09
CA ARG A 60 -19.03 -3.23 -18.75
C ARG A 60 -19.36 -4.07 -17.50
N ARG A 61 -18.61 -5.15 -17.28
CA ARG A 61 -18.72 -6.06 -16.13
C ARG A 61 -17.40 -6.04 -15.33
N PRO A 62 -17.16 -5.00 -14.50
CA PRO A 62 -15.86 -4.78 -13.89
C PRO A 62 -15.57 -5.77 -12.76
N PRO A 63 -14.39 -6.43 -12.76
CA PRO A 63 -13.88 -7.01 -11.53
C PRO A 63 -13.58 -5.89 -10.54
N ILE A 64 -13.88 -6.10 -9.27
CA ILE A 64 -13.67 -5.09 -8.21
C ILE A 64 -12.55 -5.48 -7.26
N TRP A 65 -12.16 -6.75 -7.27
CA TRP A 65 -11.03 -7.26 -6.50
C TRP A 65 -10.11 -8.11 -7.37
N CYS A 66 -8.86 -8.22 -6.94
CA CYS A 66 -7.86 -9.04 -7.57
C CYS A 66 -7.04 -9.75 -6.50
N CYS A 67 -6.58 -10.94 -6.83
CA CYS A 67 -5.53 -11.58 -6.08
C CYS A 67 -4.24 -10.73 -6.17
N THR A 68 -3.52 -10.53 -5.08
CA THR A 68 -2.21 -9.85 -5.08
C THR A 68 -1.20 -10.55 -5.99
N CYS A 69 -1.26 -11.88 -6.11
CA CYS A 69 -0.42 -12.66 -7.03
C CYS A 69 -0.83 -12.50 -8.51
N GLY A 70 -1.89 -11.73 -8.81
CA GLY A 70 -2.38 -11.47 -10.18
C GLY A 70 -3.13 -12.62 -10.85
N CYS A 71 -3.17 -13.81 -10.23
CA CYS A 71 -3.68 -15.02 -10.89
C CYS A 71 -5.20 -15.00 -11.18
N LYS A 72 -5.99 -14.29 -10.37
CA LYS A 72 -7.45 -14.24 -10.46
C LYS A 72 -8.00 -12.85 -10.14
N ARG A 73 -9.09 -12.54 -10.82
CA ARG A 73 -9.90 -11.32 -10.61
C ARG A 73 -11.28 -11.74 -10.16
N PHE A 74 -11.91 -10.92 -9.33
CA PHE A 74 -13.19 -11.24 -8.70
C PHE A 74 -14.22 -10.15 -8.99
N ARG A 75 -15.42 -10.60 -9.32
CA ARG A 75 -16.58 -9.76 -9.59
C ARG A 75 -17.68 -10.08 -8.60
N LYS A 76 -18.37 -9.05 -8.11
CA LYS A 76 -19.49 -9.27 -7.21
C LYS A 76 -20.72 -9.74 -7.99
N VAL A 77 -21.48 -10.67 -7.42
CA VAL A 77 -22.78 -11.14 -7.91
C VAL A 77 -23.78 -11.23 -6.76
N ASN A 78 -25.06 -11.33 -7.09
CA ASN A 78 -26.12 -11.62 -6.13
C ASN A 78 -26.06 -13.10 -5.70
N GLU A 79 -26.84 -13.49 -4.69
CA GLU A 79 -26.86 -14.88 -4.18
C GLU A 79 -27.34 -15.90 -5.22
N ASP A 80 -28.22 -15.48 -6.12
CA ASP A 80 -28.69 -16.25 -7.27
C ASP A 80 -27.68 -16.35 -8.43
N GLY A 81 -26.49 -15.74 -8.28
CA GLY A 81 -25.43 -15.72 -9.28
C GLY A 81 -25.60 -14.67 -10.38
N THR A 82 -26.66 -13.86 -10.34
CA THR A 82 -26.90 -12.79 -11.33
C THR A 82 -25.95 -11.62 -11.13
N ASP A 83 -25.78 -10.84 -12.20
CA ASP A 83 -24.93 -9.65 -12.18
C ASP A 83 -25.46 -8.63 -11.15
N THR A 84 -24.62 -8.24 -10.20
CA THR A 84 -24.94 -7.18 -9.24
C THR A 84 -24.43 -5.83 -9.72
N GLN A 85 -25.17 -4.77 -9.46
CA GLN A 85 -24.70 -3.43 -9.77
C GLN A 85 -23.61 -3.04 -8.76
N VAL A 86 -22.40 -2.78 -9.26
CA VAL A 86 -21.25 -2.42 -8.44
C VAL A 86 -20.77 -1.00 -8.70
N LYS A 87 -20.46 -0.28 -7.63
CA LYS A 87 -19.71 0.97 -7.72
C LYS A 87 -18.22 0.66 -7.62
N VAL A 88 -17.49 0.87 -8.72
CA VAL A 88 -16.04 0.69 -8.76
C VAL A 88 -15.31 1.77 -7.95
N LYS A 89 -14.13 1.45 -7.41
CA LYS A 89 -13.27 2.43 -6.74
C LYS A 89 -12.52 3.23 -7.80
N MET A 90 -12.76 4.55 -7.80
CA MET A 90 -12.10 5.48 -8.72
C MET A 90 -10.99 6.23 -8.00
N LEU A 91 -9.81 6.36 -8.63
CA LEU A 91 -8.64 7.04 -8.06
C LEU A 91 -8.99 8.45 -7.55
N LYS A 92 -9.77 9.22 -8.32
CA LYS A 92 -10.22 10.58 -7.96
C LYS A 92 -10.98 10.69 -6.63
N ASN A 93 -11.55 9.58 -6.16
CA ASN A 93 -12.34 9.52 -4.92
C ASN A 93 -11.53 8.97 -3.73
N ILE A 94 -10.26 8.60 -3.94
CA ILE A 94 -9.44 7.99 -2.90
C ILE A 94 -8.80 9.07 -2.04
N ARG A 95 -9.03 8.97 -0.73
CA ARG A 95 -8.33 9.77 0.27
C ARG A 95 -7.05 9.06 0.69
N LYS A 96 -5.98 9.85 0.89
CA LYS A 96 -4.72 9.37 1.47
C LYS A 96 -4.96 8.86 2.90
N ALA A 97 -4.33 7.74 3.26
CA ALA A 97 -4.29 7.31 4.65
C ALA A 97 -3.18 8.08 5.43
N PRO A 98 -3.15 8.00 6.77
CA PRO A 98 -2.03 8.52 7.57
C PRO A 98 -0.69 7.83 7.26
N ALA A 99 0.43 8.53 7.42
CA ALA A 99 1.77 8.02 7.07
C ALA A 99 2.19 6.84 7.94
N SER A 100 1.66 6.77 9.15
CA SER A 100 1.83 5.65 10.09
C SER A 100 1.30 4.31 9.59
N LYS A 101 0.54 4.27 8.48
CA LYS A 101 0.15 3.01 7.83
C LYS A 101 1.27 2.31 7.09
N ILE A 102 2.35 3.04 6.77
CA ILE A 102 3.59 2.45 6.26
C ILE A 102 4.57 2.40 7.42
N THR A 103 5.15 1.24 7.67
CA THR A 103 6.31 1.10 8.54
C THR A 103 7.55 1.38 7.71
N TRP A 104 8.29 2.42 8.08
CA TRP A 104 9.51 2.84 7.39
C TRP A 104 10.71 2.28 8.12
N SER A 105 11.61 1.60 7.41
CA SER A 105 12.79 0.99 8.02
C SER A 105 14.05 1.79 7.70
N SER A 106 14.95 1.90 8.69
CA SER A 106 16.30 2.40 8.46
C SER A 106 17.12 1.38 7.66
N SER A 107 18.07 1.86 6.86
CA SER A 107 19.05 0.99 6.19
C SER A 107 19.91 0.21 7.17
N MET A 108 20.09 0.71 8.41
CA MET A 108 20.80 -0.01 9.46
C MET A 108 20.09 -1.28 9.91
N VAL A 109 18.76 -1.35 9.74
CA VAL A 109 17.96 -2.54 10.04
C VAL A 109 18.32 -3.69 9.10
N GLU A 110 18.53 -3.41 7.81
CA GLU A 110 18.95 -4.42 6.83
C GLU A 110 20.32 -5.00 7.22
N THR A 111 21.26 -4.13 7.60
CA THR A 111 22.60 -4.56 8.06
C THR A 111 22.53 -5.36 9.37
N ALA A 112 21.59 -5.06 10.27
CA ALA A 112 21.39 -5.81 11.51
C ALA A 112 20.83 -7.22 11.25
N LEU A 113 19.93 -7.37 10.26
CA LEU A 113 19.36 -8.65 9.85
C LEU A 113 20.41 -9.56 9.22
N ASP A 114 21.28 -9.00 8.37
CA ASP A 114 22.34 -9.77 7.70
C ASP A 114 23.43 -10.24 8.68
N ASN A 115 23.67 -9.48 9.76
CA ASN A 115 24.73 -9.74 10.74
C ASN A 115 24.24 -10.42 12.04
N ARG A 116 23.31 -11.38 11.94
CA ARG A 116 22.86 -12.23 13.07
C ARG A 116 22.47 -11.47 14.34
N ASN A 117 21.74 -10.36 14.23
CA ASN A 117 21.23 -9.58 15.38
C ASN A 117 22.31 -8.97 16.28
N LEU A 118 23.46 -8.52 15.74
CA LEU A 118 24.39 -7.68 16.52
C LEU A 118 23.71 -6.42 17.10
N TYR A 119 22.62 -5.97 16.48
CA TYR A 119 21.80 -4.84 16.92
C TYR A 119 20.35 -5.29 17.08
N THR A 120 19.70 -4.86 18.16
CA THR A 120 18.26 -5.05 18.35
C THR A 120 17.51 -4.03 17.49
N THR A 121 16.43 -4.46 16.84
CA THR A 121 15.57 -3.58 16.05
C THR A 121 14.35 -3.24 16.89
N HIS A 122 13.97 -1.97 16.86
CA HIS A 122 12.92 -1.40 17.69
C HIS A 122 11.90 -0.70 16.79
N ASN A 123 10.65 -0.69 17.23
CA ASN A 123 9.58 0.07 16.58
C ASN A 123 9.39 1.39 17.32
N TYR A 124 9.26 2.47 16.55
CA TYR A 124 9.12 3.82 17.06
C TYR A 124 7.95 4.53 16.39
N SER A 125 7.20 5.28 17.21
CA SER A 125 6.25 6.29 16.76
C SER A 125 6.91 7.67 16.77
N ALA A 126 7.04 8.30 15.61
CA ALA A 126 7.62 9.64 15.48
C ALA A 126 6.55 10.66 15.08
N ASN A 127 6.39 11.72 15.88
CA ASN A 127 5.62 12.89 15.50
C ASN A 127 6.56 13.98 14.99
N VAL A 128 6.43 14.29 13.71
CA VAL A 128 7.27 15.28 13.03
C VAL A 128 6.47 16.55 12.78
N VAL A 129 7.12 17.70 12.98
CA VAL A 129 6.60 19.03 12.62
C VAL A 129 7.59 19.70 11.68
N THR A 130 7.11 20.16 10.53
CA THR A 130 7.91 20.84 9.50
C THR A 130 8.00 22.35 9.72
N GLU A 131 8.84 23.01 8.93
CA GLU A 131 8.98 24.47 8.88
C GLU A 131 7.70 25.20 8.45
N LEU A 132 6.77 24.49 7.81
CA LEU A 132 5.46 25.00 7.42
C LEU A 132 4.37 24.71 8.46
N CYS A 133 4.75 24.31 9.68
CA CYS A 133 3.85 23.91 10.77
C CYS A 133 2.92 22.73 10.41
N GLU A 134 3.29 21.90 9.42
CA GLU A 134 2.59 20.67 9.12
C GLU A 134 3.02 19.58 10.09
N GLN A 135 2.08 18.73 10.51
CA GLN A 135 2.35 17.64 11.45
C GLN A 135 1.91 16.30 10.86
N GLU A 136 2.77 15.29 11.01
CA GLU A 136 2.45 13.91 10.66
C GLU A 136 3.04 12.94 11.69
N THR A 137 2.38 11.79 11.87
CA THR A 137 2.86 10.68 12.70
C THR A 137 3.39 9.56 11.80
N LEU A 138 4.60 9.08 12.08
CA LEU A 138 5.29 8.02 11.36
C LEU A 138 5.40 6.77 12.24
N SER A 139 5.36 5.60 11.59
CA SER A 139 5.71 4.30 12.16
C SER A 139 7.08 3.93 11.61
N LEU A 140 8.07 3.77 12.47
CA LEU A 140 9.47 3.58 12.09
C LEU A 140 10.02 2.28 12.70
N THR A 141 10.92 1.62 11.99
CA THR A 141 11.76 0.54 12.51
C THR A 141 13.22 0.96 12.38
N ALA A 142 13.93 1.00 13.50
CA ALA A 142 15.30 1.49 13.60
C ALA A 142 16.08 0.73 14.68
N ILE A 143 17.41 0.86 14.71
CA ILE A 143 18.23 0.18 15.73
C ILE A 143 18.34 0.96 17.05
N ASN A 144 18.05 2.26 17.03
CA ASN A 144 17.99 3.13 18.22
C ASN A 144 17.22 4.43 17.91
N ILE A 145 17.05 5.29 18.92
CA ILE A 145 16.31 6.56 18.80
C ILE A 145 16.97 7.54 17.82
N ASP A 146 18.30 7.60 17.76
CA ASP A 146 19.00 8.56 16.89
C ASP A 146 18.92 8.14 15.42
N ASP A 147 19.04 6.84 15.13
CA ASP A 147 18.74 6.25 13.81
C ASP A 147 17.28 6.52 13.41
N ALA A 148 16.32 6.38 14.34
CA ALA A 148 14.92 6.72 14.09
C ALA A 148 14.71 8.21 13.76
N LYS A 149 15.45 9.13 14.43
CA LYS A 149 15.40 10.56 14.12
C LYS A 149 15.97 10.85 12.74
N GLU A 150 17.11 10.28 12.39
CA GLU A 150 17.75 10.46 11.09
C GLU A 150 16.83 9.97 9.97
N LEU A 151 16.24 8.79 10.13
CA LEU A 151 15.24 8.25 9.21
C LEU A 151 14.04 9.22 9.04
N ALA A 152 13.49 9.73 10.15
CA ALA A 152 12.37 10.67 10.10
C ALA A 152 12.74 11.96 9.34
N MET A 153 13.94 12.51 9.57
CA MET A 153 14.43 13.69 8.84
C MET A 153 14.56 13.43 7.35
N ARG A 154 15.17 12.29 6.97
CA ARG A 154 15.36 11.90 5.57
C ARG A 154 14.02 11.77 4.84
N LEU A 155 13.03 11.12 5.46
CA LEU A 155 11.69 10.95 4.89
C LEU A 155 10.99 12.30 4.61
N VAL A 156 11.24 13.31 5.42
CA VAL A 156 10.69 14.67 5.25
C VAL A 156 11.42 15.41 4.15
N SER A 157 12.77 15.40 4.15
CA SER A 157 13.56 16.10 3.14
C SER A 157 13.30 15.56 1.74
N GLU A 158 13.19 14.23 1.60
CA GLU A 158 12.90 13.57 0.33
C GLU A 158 11.41 13.67 -0.05
N GLY A 159 10.53 13.97 0.91
CA GLY A 159 9.10 14.22 0.67
C GLY A 159 8.26 12.97 0.57
N PHE A 160 8.75 11.84 1.09
CA PHE A 160 8.06 10.56 1.08
C PHE A 160 6.78 10.56 1.95
N ILE A 161 6.71 11.46 2.92
CA ILE A 161 5.56 11.58 3.82
C ILE A 161 4.51 12.57 3.32
N GLY A 162 4.64 13.10 2.10
CA GLY A 162 3.60 13.90 1.46
C GLY A 162 3.29 15.24 2.13
N LEU A 163 4.16 15.70 3.04
CA LEU A 163 4.18 17.06 3.56
C LEU A 163 4.79 18.01 2.52
N LYS A 164 4.41 19.29 2.58
CA LYS A 164 4.98 20.32 1.70
C LYS A 164 6.35 20.77 2.21
N GLY A 165 6.49 20.89 3.52
CA GLY A 165 7.74 21.26 4.17
C GLY A 165 8.81 20.16 4.03
N ARG A 166 10.07 20.59 3.92
CA ARG A 166 11.25 19.74 3.69
C ARG A 166 12.24 19.75 4.84
N THR A 167 11.97 20.53 5.89
CA THR A 167 12.85 20.66 7.05
C THR A 167 12.09 20.35 8.33
N CYS A 168 12.57 19.37 9.09
CA CYS A 168 12.03 19.09 10.42
C CYS A 168 12.44 20.19 11.40
N VAL A 169 11.48 20.87 12.01
CA VAL A 169 11.73 21.82 13.11
C VAL A 169 11.56 21.11 14.46
N LYS A 170 10.74 20.05 14.51
CA LYS A 170 10.53 19.27 15.73
C LYS A 170 10.28 17.81 15.41
N ILE A 171 10.93 16.92 16.18
CA ILE A 171 10.68 15.49 16.12
C ILE A 171 10.50 15.00 17.56
N LYS A 172 9.37 14.33 17.84
CA LYS A 172 9.12 13.64 19.10
C LYS A 172 9.03 12.14 18.82
N ILE A 173 9.94 11.36 19.38
CA ILE A 173 9.96 9.90 19.23
C ILE A 173 9.47 9.25 20.50
N LYS A 174 8.68 8.19 20.34
CA LYS A 174 8.29 7.24 21.37
C LYS A 174 8.61 5.84 20.88
N GLU A 175 9.17 5.01 21.74
CA GLU A 175 9.29 3.58 21.48
C GLU A 175 7.96 2.91 21.78
N ASP A 176 7.54 1.99 20.92
CA ASP A 176 6.26 1.26 21.02
C ASP A 176 6.40 -0.02 21.85
#